data_AF-A0A924C6R7-F1
#
_entry.id   AF-A0A924C6R7-F1
#
_cell.length_a   1.000
_cell.length_b   1.000
_cell.length_c   1.000
_cell.angle_alpha   90.00
_cell.angle_beta   90.00
_cell.angle_gamma   90.00
#
_symmetry.space_group_name_H-M   'P 1'
#
loop_
_entity.id
_entity.type
_entity.pdbx_description
1 polymer ?
#
loop_
_entity_poly.entity_id
_entity_poly.type
_entity_poly.pdbx_seq_one_letter_code
_entity_poly.pdbx_strand_id
1 'polypeptide(L)'
;MRQDEDYERRESATTRPWVALETTYDVEAWIDIFNRDLQNFVKDGNATGYGICFGLSEGGDVYLHTTSEGDVVLDVEPDAQWIAPLISAATRTEPPAGRIWFLPGHMLTQLIVGLSSLIASSRIVVNHDFRLKKY
;
A
#
# COMPACT_ATOMS: atom_id res chain seq x y z
N MET A 1 -5.75 -15.63 28.47
CA MET A 1 -5.33 -14.48 27.66
C MET A 1 -4.01 -14.86 27.01
N ARG A 2 -4.08 -15.43 25.81
CA ARG A 2 -2.94 -15.89 24.98
C ARG A 2 -3.43 -15.88 23.54
N GLN A 3 -3.51 -14.69 22.93
CA GLN A 3 -3.72 -14.57 21.48
C GLN A 3 -2.92 -13.41 20.86
N ASP A 4 -2.16 -12.65 21.65
CA ASP A 4 -1.48 -11.44 21.15
C ASP A 4 -0.05 -11.71 20.64
N GLU A 5 0.58 -12.84 20.99
CA GLU A 5 2.00 -13.11 20.70
C GLU A 5 2.27 -13.81 19.35
N ASP A 6 1.25 -14.38 18.69
CA ASP A 6 1.44 -15.10 17.41
C ASP A 6 1.40 -14.18 16.18
N TYR A 7 0.95 -12.93 16.31
CA TYR A 7 0.92 -11.97 15.20
C TYR A 7 2.31 -11.33 14.94
N GLU A 8 3.15 -11.23 15.97
CA GLU A 8 4.48 -10.59 15.88
C GLU A 8 5.53 -11.43 15.15
N ARG A 9 5.27 -12.71 14.83
CA ARG A 9 6.31 -13.67 14.40
C ARG A 9 6.45 -13.89 12.90
N ARG A 10 5.62 -13.28 12.02
CA ARG A 10 5.60 -13.65 10.59
C ARG A 10 5.86 -12.57 9.54
N GLU A 11 6.17 -11.33 9.91
CA GLU A 11 6.55 -10.32 8.93
C GLU A 11 7.79 -9.55 9.37
N SER A 12 8.96 -10.18 9.31
CA SER A 12 10.23 -9.44 9.25
C SER A 12 10.46 -8.90 7.84
N ALA A 13 9.46 -8.24 7.24
CA ALA A 13 9.73 -7.24 6.22
C ALA A 13 10.20 -6.01 6.99
N THR A 14 11.47 -5.66 6.84
CA THR A 14 12.06 -4.53 7.55
C THR A 14 11.23 -3.28 7.29
N THR A 15 10.54 -2.80 8.32
CA THR A 15 9.81 -1.54 8.22
C THR A 15 10.83 -0.44 8.04
N ARG A 16 10.71 0.32 6.95
CA ARG A 16 11.62 1.40 6.61
C ARG A 16 10.97 2.74 6.87
N PRO A 17 11.68 3.69 7.50
CA PRO A 17 11.18 5.04 7.62
C PRO A 17 10.94 5.61 6.21
N TRP A 18 9.82 6.29 6.03
CA TRP A 18 9.50 6.92 4.77
C TRP A 18 10.38 8.15 4.55
N VAL A 19 10.83 8.33 3.31
CA VAL A 19 11.48 9.55 2.88
C VAL A 19 10.47 10.27 2.01
N ALA A 20 10.08 11.48 2.40
CA ALA A 20 9.10 12.26 1.67
C ALA A 20 9.57 12.48 0.22
N LEU A 21 8.83 11.91 -0.72
CA LEU A 21 8.99 12.10 -2.15
C LEU A 21 8.21 13.34 -2.57
N GLU A 22 8.88 14.34 -3.11
CA GLU A 22 8.29 15.64 -3.47
C GLU A 22 8.03 15.78 -4.97
N THR A 23 8.77 15.03 -5.79
CA THR A 23 8.65 15.09 -7.25
C THR A 23 8.09 13.78 -7.81
N THR A 24 7.41 13.88 -8.96
CA THR A 24 6.97 12.68 -9.68
C THR A 24 8.14 11.78 -10.08
N TYR A 25 9.32 12.36 -10.36
CA TYR A 25 10.53 11.60 -10.67
C TYR A 25 10.97 10.71 -9.50
N ASP A 26 10.98 11.26 -8.29
CA ASP A 26 11.35 10.49 -7.09
C ASP A 26 10.36 9.35 -6.82
N VAL A 27 9.08 9.59 -7.11
CA VAL A 27 8.02 8.59 -7.00
C VAL A 27 8.19 7.48 -8.03
N GLU A 28 8.45 7.79 -9.30
CA GLU A 28 8.72 6.76 -10.32
C GLU A 28 9.94 5.91 -9.94
N ALA A 29 11.03 6.54 -9.48
CA ALA A 29 12.22 5.83 -9.02
C ALA A 29 11.91 4.91 -7.83
N TRP A 30 11.05 5.35 -6.91
CA TRP A 30 10.58 4.53 -5.80
C TRP A 30 9.67 3.38 -6.27
N ILE A 31 8.77 3.62 -7.24
CA ILE A 31 7.92 2.58 -7.86
C ILE A 31 8.79 1.49 -8.50
N ASP A 32 9.85 1.87 -9.22
CA ASP A 32 10.78 0.92 -9.83
C ASP A 32 11.50 0.06 -8.79
N ILE A 33 11.95 0.68 -7.69
CA ILE A 33 12.58 -0.05 -6.57
C ILE A 33 11.57 -1.01 -5.95
N PHE A 34 10.36 -0.55 -5.68
CA PHE A 34 9.27 -1.35 -5.12
C PHE A 34 8.93 -2.54 -6.01
N ASN A 35 8.73 -2.33 -7.31
CA ASN A 35 8.43 -3.39 -8.27
C ASN A 35 9.54 -4.44 -8.31
N ARG A 36 10.81 -4.01 -8.28
CA ARG A 36 11.95 -4.91 -8.24
C ARG A 36 11.99 -5.72 -6.94
N ASP A 37 11.76 -5.07 -5.80
CA ASP A 37 11.76 -5.74 -4.50
C ASP A 37 10.63 -6.77 -4.43
N LEU A 38 9.42 -6.41 -4.86
CA LEU A 38 8.31 -7.35 -4.99
C LEU A 38 8.63 -8.56 -5.86
N GLN A 39 9.23 -8.35 -7.03
CA GLN A 39 9.61 -9.47 -7.90
C GLN A 39 10.57 -10.45 -7.22
N ASN A 40 11.43 -9.96 -6.32
CA ASN A 40 12.31 -10.83 -5.53
C ASN A 40 11.49 -11.64 -4.51
N PHE A 41 10.55 -11.02 -3.80
CA PHE A 41 9.70 -11.71 -2.82
C PHE A 41 8.73 -12.71 -3.44
N VAL A 42 8.21 -12.44 -4.65
CA VAL A 42 7.29 -13.36 -5.35
C VAL A 42 8.00 -14.64 -5.81
N LYS A 43 9.27 -14.54 -6.22
CA LYS A 43 10.08 -15.70 -6.65
C LYS A 43 10.33 -16.71 -5.54
N ASP A 44 10.26 -16.29 -4.28
CA ASP A 44 10.41 -17.15 -3.11
C ASP A 44 9.16 -18.00 -2.79
N GLY A 45 8.08 -17.83 -3.59
CA GLY A 45 7.07 -18.87 -3.83
C GLY A 45 6.17 -19.19 -2.64
N ASN A 46 5.16 -18.34 -2.39
CA ASN A 46 3.81 -18.67 -1.84
C ASN A 46 3.03 -17.41 -1.39
N ALA A 47 3.21 -16.25 -2.02
CA ALA A 47 2.44 -15.06 -1.65
C ALA A 47 1.01 -15.14 -2.20
N THR A 48 0.01 -15.20 -1.32
CA THR A 48 -1.42 -15.18 -1.68
C THR A 48 -1.96 -13.78 -2.01
N GLY A 49 -1.14 -12.76 -1.75
CA GLY A 49 -1.31 -11.34 -2.09
C GLY A 49 -0.07 -10.60 -1.57
N TYR A 50 0.50 -9.68 -2.34
CA TYR A 50 1.71 -8.97 -1.95
C TYR A 50 1.55 -7.48 -2.20
N GLY A 51 2.25 -6.64 -1.44
CA GLY A 51 2.12 -5.21 -1.62
C GLY A 51 2.98 -4.42 -0.67
N ILE A 52 2.59 -3.18 -0.41
CA ILE A 52 3.20 -2.31 0.59
C ILE A 52 2.15 -1.96 1.62
N CYS A 53 2.53 -2.00 2.88
CA CYS A 53 1.80 -1.32 3.94
C CYS A 53 2.48 0.02 4.22
N PHE A 54 1.73 1.10 4.08
CA PHE A 54 2.11 2.43 4.51
C PHE A 54 1.55 2.69 5.90
N GLY A 55 2.43 2.92 6.86
CA GLY A 55 2.03 3.41 8.18
C GLY A 55 1.96 4.93 8.16
N LEU A 56 0.80 5.49 8.53
CA LEU A 56 0.55 6.93 8.53
C LEU A 56 1.04 7.58 9.84
N SER A 57 1.56 8.81 9.75
CA SER A 57 2.11 9.56 10.89
C SER A 57 1.08 9.85 11.98
N GLU A 58 -0.16 10.13 11.60
CA GLU A 58 -1.27 10.43 12.52
C GLU A 58 -2.07 9.19 12.91
N GLY A 59 -1.60 8.00 12.52
CA GLY A 59 -2.24 6.72 12.78
C GLY A 59 -3.05 6.16 11.60
N GLY A 60 -3.10 4.83 11.58
CA GLY A 60 -3.75 4.04 10.54
C GLY A 60 -2.76 3.51 9.49
N ASP A 61 -3.17 2.41 8.86
CA ASP A 61 -2.41 1.73 7.82
C ASP A 61 -3.17 1.71 6.49
N VAL A 62 -2.41 1.84 5.41
CA VAL A 62 -2.94 1.72 4.04
C VAL A 62 -2.12 0.69 3.30
N TYR A 63 -2.78 -0.34 2.81
CA TYR A 63 -2.13 -1.38 2.03
C TYR A 63 -2.31 -1.09 0.55
N LEU A 64 -1.23 -1.16 -0.21
CA LEU A 64 -1.18 -0.92 -1.64
C LEU A 64 -0.75 -2.19 -2.37
N HIS A 65 -1.53 -2.58 -3.38
CA HIS A 65 -1.20 -3.64 -4.30
C HIS A 65 -1.33 -3.15 -5.75
N THR A 66 -0.44 -3.63 -6.62
CA THR A 66 -0.58 -3.47 -8.07
C THR A 66 -0.94 -4.81 -8.67
N THR A 67 -2.08 -4.87 -9.35
CA THR A 67 -2.58 -6.07 -10.03
C THR A 67 -1.74 -6.41 -11.26
N SER A 68 -1.92 -7.60 -11.83
CA SER A 68 -1.26 -8.01 -13.08
C SER A 68 -1.63 -7.15 -14.29
N GLU A 69 -2.79 -6.48 -14.25
CA GLU A 69 -3.25 -5.58 -15.31
C GLU A 69 -2.67 -4.15 -15.16
N GLY A 70 -1.93 -3.90 -14.08
CA GLY A 70 -1.32 -2.60 -13.79
C GLY A 70 -2.21 -1.67 -12.97
N ASP A 71 -3.42 -2.09 -12.61
CA ASP A 71 -4.30 -1.31 -11.74
C ASP A 71 -3.85 -1.36 -10.28
N VAL A 72 -4.14 -0.28 -9.55
CA VAL A 72 -3.81 -0.10 -8.14
C VAL A 72 -5.02 -0.45 -7.28
N VAL A 73 -4.77 -1.24 -6.25
CA VAL A 73 -5.74 -1.56 -5.22
C VAL A 73 -5.22 -1.03 -3.89
N LEU A 74 -6.02 -0.20 -3.23
CA LEU A 74 -5.75 0.23 -1.86
C LEU A 74 -6.73 -0.45 -0.92
N ASP A 75 -6.22 -0.95 0.20
CA ASP A 75 -7.01 -1.33 1.35
C ASP A 75 -6.73 -0.33 2.47
N VAL A 76 -7.72 0.53 2.74
CA VAL A 76 -7.62 1.60 3.74
C VAL A 76 -8.29 1.11 5.03
N GLU A 77 -7.49 0.80 6.05
CA GLU A 77 -8.03 0.31 7.31
C GLU A 77 -8.97 1.35 7.97
N PRO A 78 -9.92 0.93 8.83
CA PRO A 78 -10.90 1.81 9.44
C PRO A 78 -10.30 3.04 10.16
N ASP A 79 -9.12 2.88 10.75
CA ASP A 79 -8.36 3.92 11.43
C ASP A 79 -7.63 4.88 10.47
N ALA A 80 -7.44 4.50 9.20
CA ALA A 80 -6.91 5.33 8.13
C ALA A 80 -8.01 5.99 7.27
N GLN A 81 -9.30 5.75 7.50
CA GLN A 81 -10.38 6.30 6.65
C GLN A 81 -10.39 7.82 6.53
N TRP A 82 -9.78 8.53 7.48
CA TRP A 82 -9.63 9.98 7.44
C TRP A 82 -8.85 10.50 6.23
N ILE A 83 -8.02 9.66 5.56
CA ILE A 83 -7.32 10.04 4.32
C ILE A 83 -8.18 9.91 3.05
N ALA A 84 -9.40 9.37 3.13
CA ALA A 84 -10.28 9.20 1.96
C ALA A 84 -10.44 10.48 1.12
N PRO A 85 -10.63 11.69 1.71
CA PRO A 85 -10.69 12.92 0.92
C PRO A 85 -9.40 13.24 0.16
N LEU A 86 -8.23 12.87 0.70
CA LEU A 86 -6.95 13.04 0.01
C LEU A 86 -6.80 12.07 -1.15
N ILE A 87 -7.20 10.80 -0.95
CA ILE A 87 -7.21 9.80 -2.04
C ILE A 87 -8.10 10.32 -3.16
N SER A 88 -9.33 10.75 -2.86
CA SER A 88 -10.25 11.31 -3.86
C SER A 88 -9.70 12.56 -4.54
N ALA A 89 -9.03 13.45 -3.80
CA ALA A 89 -8.43 14.65 -4.39
C ALA A 89 -7.27 14.31 -5.35
N ALA A 90 -6.42 13.36 -4.98
CA ALA A 90 -5.26 12.95 -5.77
C ALA A 90 -5.66 12.13 -7.01
N THR A 91 -6.66 11.27 -6.90
CA THR A 91 -7.04 10.31 -7.95
C THR A 91 -8.29 10.71 -8.72
N ARG A 92 -9.00 11.76 -8.27
CA ARG A 92 -10.32 12.18 -8.80
C ARG A 92 -11.35 11.06 -8.82
N THR A 93 -11.23 10.10 -7.90
CA THR A 93 -12.12 8.95 -7.76
C THR A 93 -13.03 9.13 -6.56
N GLU A 94 -14.31 8.77 -6.70
CA GLU A 94 -15.26 8.80 -5.58
C GLU A 94 -14.92 7.74 -4.52
N PRO A 95 -15.08 8.05 -3.23
CA PRO A 95 -14.82 7.09 -2.18
C PRO A 95 -15.78 5.90 -2.28
N PRO A 96 -15.27 4.66 -2.27
CA PRO A 96 -16.10 3.46 -2.28
C PRO A 96 -16.88 3.34 -0.96
N ALA A 97 -17.96 2.57 -0.97
CA ALA A 97 -18.73 2.27 0.24
C ALA A 97 -17.98 1.36 1.26
N GLY A 98 -16.77 0.91 0.93
CA GLY A 98 -15.95 0.03 1.75
C GLY A 98 -14.51 0.50 1.87
N ARG A 99 -13.63 -0.37 2.38
CA ARG A 99 -12.20 -0.07 2.57
C ARG A 99 -11.33 -0.21 1.31
N ILE A 100 -11.83 -0.94 0.30
CA ILE A 100 -11.07 -1.25 -0.91
C ILE A 100 -11.31 -0.21 -1.99
N TRP A 101 -10.25 0.48 -2.41
CA TRP A 101 -10.24 1.40 -3.54
C TRP A 101 -9.61 0.72 -4.74
N PHE A 102 -10.34 0.73 -5.86
CA PHE A 102 -9.80 0.33 -7.16
C PHE A 102 -9.49 1.58 -7.96
N LEU A 103 -8.23 1.72 -8.35
CA LEU A 103 -7.72 2.90 -9.02
C LEU A 103 -6.97 2.49 -10.29
N PRO A 104 -7.11 3.25 -11.38
CA PRO A 104 -6.30 3.03 -12.57
C PRO A 104 -4.80 3.15 -12.26
N GLY A 105 -3.97 2.30 -12.88
CA GLY A 105 -2.51 2.30 -12.66
C GLY A 105 -1.81 3.65 -12.76
N HIS A 106 -2.23 4.48 -13.73
CA HIS A 106 -1.66 5.80 -13.98
C HIS A 106 -1.91 6.82 -12.84
N MET A 107 -2.76 6.49 -11.87
CA MET A 107 -3.01 7.31 -10.68
C MET A 107 -2.04 7.02 -9.53
N LEU A 108 -1.23 5.95 -9.63
CA LEU A 108 -0.28 5.56 -8.59
C LEU A 108 0.65 6.71 -8.22
N THR A 109 1.28 7.33 -9.21
CA THR A 109 2.26 8.39 -8.99
C THR A 109 1.63 9.58 -8.26
N GLN A 110 0.46 10.04 -8.70
CA GLN A 110 -0.24 11.17 -8.09
C GLN A 110 -0.73 10.84 -6.68
N LEU A 111 -1.19 9.60 -6.45
CA LEU A 111 -1.57 9.11 -5.14
C LEU A 111 -0.38 9.15 -4.17
N ILE A 112 0.77 8.58 -4.56
CA ILE A 112 1.95 8.55 -3.70
C ILE A 112 2.46 9.96 -3.42
N VAL A 113 2.51 10.85 -4.43
CA VAL A 113 2.84 12.27 -4.20
C VAL A 113 1.89 12.90 -3.18
N GLY A 114 0.57 12.69 -3.33
CA GLY A 114 -0.44 13.27 -2.45
C GLY A 114 -0.41 12.75 -1.01
N LEU A 115 0.00 11.49 -0.81
CA LEU A 115 0.10 10.86 0.51
C LEU A 115 1.49 10.97 1.14
N SER A 116 2.51 11.32 0.35
CA SER A 116 3.92 11.28 0.74
C SER A 116 4.23 11.98 2.07
N SER A 117 3.58 13.11 2.37
CA SER A 117 3.77 13.86 3.61
C SER A 117 3.08 13.23 4.83
N LEU A 118 2.13 12.31 4.62
CA LEU A 118 1.38 11.62 5.66
C LEU A 118 1.97 10.25 6.00
N ILE A 119 2.81 9.69 5.13
CA ILE A 119 3.43 8.39 5.34
C ILE A 119 4.62 8.55 6.30
N ALA A 120 4.60 7.82 7.40
CA ALA A 120 5.71 7.72 8.35
C ALA A 120 6.66 6.57 8.01
N SER A 121 6.12 5.46 7.55
CA SER A 121 6.89 4.26 7.24
C SER A 121 6.28 3.43 6.11
N SER A 122 7.10 2.60 5.50
CA SER A 122 6.67 1.63 4.50
C SER A 122 7.28 0.26 4.80
N ARG A 123 6.51 -0.81 4.59
CA ARG A 123 6.97 -2.18 4.69
C ARG A 123 6.34 -3.02 3.58
N ILE A 124 7.10 -3.96 3.03
CA ILE A 124 6.55 -4.93 2.09
C ILE A 124 5.71 -5.92 2.88
N VAL A 125 4.51 -6.23 2.39
CA VAL A 125 3.64 -7.23 3.01
C VAL A 125 3.47 -8.41 2.07
N VAL A 126 3.46 -9.61 2.65
CA VAL A 126 3.23 -10.86 1.94
C VAL A 126 2.09 -11.61 2.62
N ASN A 127 1.14 -12.09 1.83
CA ASN A 127 -0.14 -12.67 2.27
C ASN A 127 -1.19 -11.68 2.81
N HIS A 128 -1.16 -10.42 2.38
CA HIS A 128 -2.30 -9.52 2.64
C HIS A 128 -3.46 -9.86 1.71
N ASP A 129 -4.65 -10.04 2.27
CA ASP A 129 -5.86 -10.29 1.49
C ASP A 129 -6.46 -8.94 1.04
N PHE A 130 -6.06 -8.51 -0.16
CA PHE A 130 -6.60 -7.31 -0.82
C PHE A 130 -8.06 -7.46 -1.27
N ARG A 131 -8.75 -8.56 -0.90
CA ARG A 131 -10.14 -8.88 -1.26
C ARG A 131 -10.39 -8.80 -2.76
N LEU A 132 -9.34 -9.06 -3.54
CA LEU A 132 -9.42 -9.21 -4.99
C LEU A 132 -10.38 -10.37 -5.24
N LYS A 133 -11.52 -10.11 -5.88
CA LYS A 133 -12.43 -11.18 -6.27
C LYS A 133 -11.65 -12.18 -7.12
N LYS A 134 -11.44 -13.39 -6.60
CA LYS A 134 -11.01 -14.54 -7.40
C LYS A 134 -12.08 -14.77 -8.46
N TYR A 135 -11.77 -14.44 -9.71
CA TYR A 135 -12.55 -14.84 -10.87
C TYR A 135 -12.18 -16.25 -11.30
#